data_AF-A0A7R9F474-F1
#
_entry.id   AF-A0A7R9F474-F1
#
_cell.length_a   1.000
_cell.length_b   1.000
_cell.length_c   1.000
_cell.angle_alpha   90.00
_cell.angle_beta   90.00
_cell.angle_gamma   90.00
#
_symmetry.space_group_name_H-M   'P 1'
#
loop_
_entity.id
_entity.type
_entity.pdbx_description
1 polymer ?
#
loop_
_entity_poly.entity_id
_entity_poly.type
_entity_poly.pdbx_seq_one_letter_code
_entity_poly.pdbx_strand_id
1 'polypeptide(L)'
;MSRPDCYWRKLDYPAHCRSLFLVFQSSLLQGFNQLHPSHTKKQKHWEGIESLWLHFLLDFTYHPEGQLVVPKVPEMFDLIMMMTKSKRRGTKLLSLSVLRNITFHQFNRPRLLSSGEFLQVLHQKLSEGSAEEKGMVASMIWSLVANNQKGKLIVKCSGLDTKLQEAVNQLTLTSKSSPSQSEEKLQIMNYVLRILNTDEKNKKK
;
A
#
# COMPACT_ATOMS: atom_id res chain seq x y z
N MET A 1 18.54 -7.99 -23.46
CA MET A 1 17.11 -8.36 -23.31
C MET A 1 16.27 -7.19 -23.78
N SER A 2 15.69 -7.36 -24.97
CA SER A 2 14.93 -6.35 -25.69
C SER A 2 13.62 -6.03 -24.97
N ARG A 3 13.30 -4.74 -24.88
CA ARG A 3 12.04 -4.23 -24.31
C ARG A 3 10.90 -4.54 -25.28
N PRO A 4 9.74 -5.05 -24.84
CA PRO A 4 8.55 -5.05 -25.67
C PRO A 4 8.06 -3.59 -25.79
N ASP A 5 7.97 -3.12 -27.03
CA ASP A 5 7.46 -1.80 -27.38
C ASP A 5 6.05 -1.58 -26.81
N CYS A 6 5.92 -0.61 -25.92
CA CYS A 6 4.64 -0.12 -25.42
C CYS A 6 3.94 0.67 -26.52
N TYR A 7 3.08 -0.01 -27.28
CA TYR A 7 2.28 0.55 -28.40
C TYR A 7 1.31 1.69 -28.04
N TRP A 8 1.15 2.05 -26.76
CA TRP A 8 0.15 3.04 -26.33
C TRP A 8 0.69 4.46 -26.14
N ARG A 9 1.96 4.73 -26.44
CA ARG A 9 2.58 6.05 -26.19
C ARG A 9 2.20 7.14 -27.22
N LYS A 10 1.24 6.89 -28.12
CA LYS A 10 0.76 7.85 -29.14
C LYS A 10 -0.77 7.98 -29.20
N LEU A 11 -1.45 8.00 -28.06
CA LEU A 11 -2.83 8.49 -28.01
C LEU A 11 -2.91 9.64 -27.01
N ASP A 12 -2.78 10.85 -27.55
CA ASP A 12 -3.13 12.08 -26.86
C ASP A 12 -4.66 12.10 -26.74
N TYR A 13 -5.19 11.43 -25.71
CA TYR A 13 -6.64 11.38 -25.48
C TYR A 13 -7.13 12.78 -25.08
N PRO A 14 -8.15 13.34 -25.77
CA PRO A 14 -8.67 14.67 -25.49
C PRO A 14 -9.19 14.74 -24.05
N ALA A 15 -9.01 15.89 -23.40
CA ALA A 15 -9.33 16.12 -21.98
C ALA A 15 -10.75 15.66 -21.55
N HIS A 16 -11.70 15.63 -22.49
CA HIS A 16 -13.06 15.13 -22.31
C HIS A 16 -13.15 13.62 -22.04
N CYS A 17 -12.26 12.79 -22.60
CA CYS A 17 -12.23 11.35 -22.30
C CYS A 17 -11.64 11.07 -20.91
N ARG A 18 -10.69 11.90 -20.45
CA ARG A 18 -10.20 11.84 -19.06
C ARG A 18 -11.29 12.24 -18.08
N SER A 19 -12.06 13.30 -18.36
CA SER A 19 -13.18 13.68 -17.48
C SER A 19 -14.30 12.63 -17.48
N LEU A 20 -14.63 12.03 -18.63
CA LEU A 20 -15.63 10.98 -18.71
C LEU A 20 -15.20 9.70 -17.97
N PHE A 21 -13.93 9.30 -18.09
CA PHE A 21 -13.35 8.20 -17.31
C PHE A 21 -13.38 8.49 -15.80
N LEU A 22 -13.02 9.72 -15.38
CA LEU A 22 -13.10 10.15 -13.98
C LEU A 22 -14.54 10.15 -13.43
N VAL A 23 -15.53 10.56 -14.24
CA VAL A 23 -16.95 10.55 -13.86
C VAL A 23 -17.45 9.11 -13.72
N PHE A 24 -17.18 8.24 -14.69
CA PHE A 24 -17.53 6.81 -14.59
C PHE A 24 -16.84 6.12 -13.40
N GLN A 25 -15.59 6.50 -13.08
CA GLN A 25 -14.89 6.00 -11.90
C GLN A 25 -15.59 6.38 -10.61
N SER A 26 -16.05 7.63 -10.47
CA SER A 26 -16.71 8.08 -9.26
C SER A 26 -18.03 7.31 -9.00
N SER A 27 -18.81 7.03 -10.04
CA SER A 27 -20.04 6.25 -9.96
C SER A 27 -19.78 4.77 -9.69
N LEU A 28 -18.75 4.17 -10.31
CA LEU A 28 -18.37 2.77 -10.09
C LEU A 28 -17.82 2.56 -8.67
N LEU A 29 -16.98 3.47 -8.18
CA LEU A 29 -16.42 3.41 -6.82
C LEU A 29 -17.51 3.67 -5.75
N GLN A 30 -18.52 4.49 -6.04
CA GLN A 30 -19.71 4.63 -5.19
C GLN A 30 -20.56 3.36 -5.16
N GLY A 31 -20.70 2.66 -6.30
CA GLY A 31 -21.40 1.38 -6.38
C GLY A 31 -20.76 0.29 -5.51
N PHE A 32 -19.43 0.28 -5.39
CA PHE A 32 -18.70 -0.67 -4.54
C PHE A 32 -19.13 -0.62 -3.07
N ASN A 33 -19.30 0.58 -2.52
CA ASN A 33 -19.74 0.76 -1.12
C ASN A 33 -21.14 0.17 -0.88
N GLN A 34 -21.98 0.11 -1.91
CA GLN A 34 -23.32 -0.48 -1.80
C GLN A 34 -23.33 -2.00 -1.95
N LEU A 35 -22.23 -2.62 -2.36
CA LEU A 35 -22.13 -4.06 -2.59
C LEU A 35 -21.45 -4.80 -1.43
N HIS A 36 -20.73 -4.09 -0.56
CA HIS A 36 -20.02 -4.73 0.55
C HIS A 36 -20.95 -4.92 1.77
N PRO A 37 -21.04 -6.13 2.36
CA PRO A 37 -21.95 -6.42 3.48
C PRO A 37 -21.71 -5.56 4.73
N SER A 38 -20.50 -5.02 4.93
CA SER A 38 -20.21 -4.05 6.00
C SER A 38 -21.08 -2.78 5.91
N HIS A 39 -21.51 -2.41 4.71
CA HIS A 39 -22.33 -1.23 4.46
C HIS A 39 -23.79 -1.61 4.18
N THR A 40 -24.04 -2.77 3.56
CA THR A 40 -25.38 -3.30 3.34
C THR A 40 -25.69 -4.43 4.31
N LYS A 41 -26.29 -4.06 5.46
CA LYS A 41 -26.67 -4.94 6.60
C LYS A 41 -27.55 -6.17 6.26
N LYS A 42 -27.85 -6.45 4.99
CA LYS A 42 -28.82 -7.47 4.53
C LYS A 42 -28.36 -8.34 3.35
N GLN A 43 -27.13 -8.20 2.85
CA GLN A 43 -26.66 -9.01 1.71
C GLN A 43 -25.73 -10.14 2.11
N LYS A 44 -25.92 -11.30 1.46
CA LYS A 44 -25.02 -12.46 1.56
C LYS A 44 -23.63 -12.03 1.11
N HIS A 45 -22.61 -12.44 1.87
CA HIS A 45 -21.21 -12.16 1.55
C HIS A 45 -20.82 -12.80 0.21
N TRP A 46 -20.69 -11.99 -0.84
CA TRP A 46 -20.28 -12.47 -2.16
C TRP A 46 -18.76 -12.42 -2.26
N GLU A 47 -18.09 -13.39 -1.64
CA GLU A 47 -16.62 -13.46 -1.59
C GLU A 47 -15.95 -13.31 -2.96
N GLY A 48 -16.59 -13.85 -4.01
CA GLY A 48 -16.12 -13.70 -5.39
C GLY A 48 -16.16 -12.26 -5.90
N ILE A 49 -17.20 -11.50 -5.56
CA ILE A 49 -17.35 -10.10 -5.98
C ILE A 49 -16.27 -9.23 -5.32
N GLU A 50 -16.02 -9.42 -4.03
CA GLU A 50 -14.97 -8.69 -3.31
C GLU A 50 -13.57 -8.97 -3.88
N SER A 51 -13.30 -10.23 -4.22
CA SER A 51 -12.05 -10.61 -4.86
C SER A 51 -11.91 -9.91 -6.21
N LEU A 52 -12.94 -9.92 -7.06
CA LEU A 52 -12.93 -9.25 -8.36
C LEU A 52 -12.68 -7.74 -8.22
N TRP A 53 -13.32 -7.10 -7.25
CA TRP A 53 -13.10 -5.68 -6.97
C TRP A 53 -11.69 -5.38 -6.50
N LEU A 54 -11.11 -6.22 -5.64
CA LEU A 54 -9.74 -6.03 -5.19
C LEU A 54 -8.73 -6.21 -6.34
N HIS A 55 -8.97 -7.13 -7.28
CA HIS A 55 -8.16 -7.25 -8.48
C HIS A 55 -8.31 -6.01 -9.38
N PHE A 56 -9.54 -5.54 -9.59
CA PHE A 56 -9.77 -4.29 -10.32
C PHE A 56 -9.05 -3.10 -9.67
N LEU A 57 -9.16 -2.94 -8.35
CA LEU A 57 -8.48 -1.87 -7.62
C LEU A 57 -6.96 -2.02 -7.69
N LEU A 58 -6.44 -3.24 -7.69
CA LEU A 58 -5.01 -3.49 -7.83
C LEU A 58 -4.50 -3.01 -9.20
N ASP A 59 -5.19 -3.38 -10.27
CA ASP A 59 -4.88 -2.94 -11.63
C ASP A 59 -5.09 -1.43 -11.78
N PHE A 60 -6.17 -0.89 -11.23
CA PHE A 60 -6.48 0.52 -11.33
C PHE A 60 -5.46 1.39 -10.59
N THR A 61 -5.06 1.00 -9.38
CA THR A 61 -4.03 1.71 -8.60
C THR A 61 -2.61 1.46 -9.11
N TYR A 62 -2.40 0.58 -10.09
CA TYR A 62 -1.13 0.53 -10.81
C TYR A 62 -0.87 1.85 -11.56
N HIS A 63 -1.92 2.53 -12.00
CA HIS A 63 -1.84 3.79 -12.73
C HIS A 63 -1.94 5.01 -11.80
N PRO A 64 -1.25 6.13 -12.09
CA PRO A 64 -1.24 7.33 -11.25
C PRO A 64 -2.64 7.89 -10.95
N GLU A 65 -3.55 7.83 -11.91
CA GLU A 65 -4.94 8.28 -11.77
C GLU A 65 -5.66 7.48 -10.67
N GLY A 66 -5.54 6.15 -10.67
CA GLY A 66 -6.13 5.31 -9.64
C GLY A 66 -5.50 5.51 -8.28
N GLN A 67 -4.17 5.69 -8.23
CA GLN A 67 -3.47 6.02 -6.98
C GLN A 67 -3.98 7.31 -6.36
N LEU A 68 -4.35 8.30 -7.16
CA LEU A 68 -4.84 9.60 -6.69
C LEU A 68 -6.33 9.60 -6.34
N VAL A 69 -7.16 8.87 -7.10
CA VAL A 69 -8.63 8.88 -6.95
C VAL A 69 -9.09 7.98 -5.81
N VAL A 70 -8.59 6.74 -5.72
CA VAL A 70 -9.03 5.77 -4.72
C VAL A 70 -8.96 6.28 -3.29
N PRO A 71 -7.84 6.83 -2.79
CA PRO A 71 -7.78 7.32 -1.42
C PRO A 71 -8.67 8.55 -1.19
N LYS A 72 -9.09 9.29 -2.23
CA LYS A 72 -9.96 10.47 -2.07
C LYS A 72 -11.39 10.12 -1.69
N VAL A 73 -11.84 8.92 -1.99
CA VAL A 73 -13.15 8.39 -1.58
C VAL A 73 -12.99 7.77 -0.17
N PRO A 74 -13.41 8.44 0.92
CA PRO A 74 -13.11 8.00 2.28
C PRO A 74 -13.62 6.59 2.57
N GLU A 75 -14.85 6.27 2.16
CA GLU A 75 -15.47 4.98 2.42
C GLU A 75 -14.72 3.83 1.73
N MET A 76 -14.24 4.07 0.51
CA MET A 76 -13.41 3.11 -0.22
C MET A 76 -12.08 2.90 0.48
N PHE A 77 -11.43 3.99 0.91
CA PHE A 77 -10.15 3.91 1.60
C PHE A 77 -10.27 3.17 2.94
N ASP A 78 -11.32 3.46 3.71
CA ASP A 78 -11.62 2.81 4.99
C ASP A 78 -11.95 1.32 4.77
N LEU A 79 -12.69 1.00 3.72
CA LEU A 79 -12.99 -0.39 3.34
C LEU A 79 -11.72 -1.16 2.97
N ILE A 80 -10.81 -0.57 2.18
CA ILE A 80 -9.51 -1.17 1.87
C ILE A 80 -8.71 -1.40 3.16
N MET A 81 -8.64 -0.41 4.07
CA MET A 81 -7.97 -0.55 5.37
C MET A 81 -8.57 -1.68 6.21
N MET A 82 -9.89 -1.78 6.28
CA MET A 82 -10.61 -2.86 6.95
C MET A 82 -10.27 -4.23 6.35
N MET A 83 -10.23 -4.34 5.02
CA MET A 83 -9.91 -5.59 4.33
C MET A 83 -8.47 -6.06 4.56
N THR A 84 -7.52 -5.17 4.89
CA THR A 84 -6.17 -5.58 5.33
C THR A 84 -6.18 -6.36 6.65
N LYS A 85 -7.25 -6.27 7.44
CA LYS A 85 -7.43 -6.99 8.71
C LYS A 85 -8.22 -8.31 8.52
N SER A 86 -8.58 -8.65 7.28
CA SER A 86 -9.34 -9.87 6.97
C SER A 86 -8.60 -11.15 7.36
N LYS A 87 -9.34 -12.16 7.83
CA LYS A 87 -8.81 -13.51 8.08
C LYS A 87 -8.45 -14.24 6.79
N ARG A 88 -9.05 -13.86 5.66
CA ARG A 88 -8.79 -14.48 4.35
C ARG A 88 -7.49 -13.93 3.76
N ARG A 89 -6.51 -14.82 3.55
CA ARG A 89 -5.18 -14.45 3.04
C ARG A 89 -5.24 -13.69 1.71
N GLY A 90 -6.03 -14.14 0.75
CA GLY A 90 -6.15 -13.50 -0.57
C GLY A 90 -6.64 -12.05 -0.48
N THR A 91 -7.78 -11.83 0.18
CA THR A 91 -8.35 -10.49 0.44
C THR A 91 -7.34 -9.58 1.12
N LYS A 92 -6.68 -10.09 2.16
CA LYS A 92 -5.68 -9.36 2.95
C LYS A 92 -4.49 -8.91 2.11
N LEU A 93 -3.89 -9.81 1.32
CA LEU A 93 -2.72 -9.51 0.49
C LEU A 93 -3.05 -8.59 -0.68
N LEU A 94 -4.20 -8.77 -1.33
CA LEU A 94 -4.66 -7.89 -2.39
C LEU A 94 -4.90 -6.48 -1.86
N SER A 95 -5.59 -6.34 -0.71
CA SER A 95 -5.84 -5.03 -0.09
C SER A 95 -4.55 -4.33 0.30
N LEU A 96 -3.58 -5.06 0.85
CA LEU A 96 -2.24 -4.52 1.12
C LEU A 96 -1.52 -4.09 -0.16
N SER A 97 -1.67 -4.83 -1.26
CA SER A 97 -1.08 -4.48 -2.55
C SER A 97 -1.70 -3.20 -3.13
N VAL A 98 -3.02 -3.02 -2.99
CA VAL A 98 -3.73 -1.77 -3.35
C VAL A 98 -3.20 -0.60 -2.52
N LEU A 99 -3.12 -0.73 -1.18
CA LEU A 99 -2.54 0.31 -0.33
C LEU A 99 -1.09 0.62 -0.72
N ARG A 100 -0.30 -0.41 -1.05
CA ARG A 100 1.09 -0.25 -1.45
C ARG A 100 1.19 0.64 -2.69
N ASN A 101 0.37 0.35 -3.70
CA ASN A 101 0.30 1.15 -4.91
C ASN A 101 -0.06 2.62 -4.61
N ILE A 102 -1.05 2.86 -3.77
CA ILE A 102 -1.46 4.21 -3.34
C ILE A 102 -0.30 4.99 -2.68
N THR A 103 0.54 4.32 -1.90
CA THR A 103 1.68 4.98 -1.20
C THR A 103 2.76 5.51 -2.15
N PHE A 104 2.91 4.93 -3.34
CA PHE A 104 3.93 5.35 -4.31
C PHE A 104 3.64 6.71 -4.94
N HIS A 105 2.40 7.19 -4.83
CA HIS A 105 2.06 8.52 -5.31
C HIS A 105 2.36 9.58 -4.26
N GLN A 106 3.34 10.45 -4.54
CA GLN A 106 3.86 11.43 -3.58
C GLN A 106 2.80 12.39 -2.99
N PHE A 107 1.74 12.71 -3.74
CA PHE A 107 0.66 13.58 -3.28
C PHE A 107 -0.20 12.95 -2.17
N ASN A 108 -0.16 11.62 -2.02
CA ASN A 108 -0.90 10.92 -0.97
C ASN A 108 -0.16 10.95 0.38
N ARG A 109 1.15 11.23 0.38
CA ARG A 109 1.99 11.17 1.59
C ARG A 109 1.45 11.98 2.77
N PRO A 110 1.02 13.26 2.62
CA PRO A 110 0.53 14.03 3.76
C PRO A 110 -0.67 13.37 4.44
N ARG A 111 -1.65 12.89 3.66
CA ARG A 111 -2.86 12.21 4.15
C ARG A 111 -2.53 10.88 4.82
N LEU A 112 -1.65 10.08 4.21
CA LEU A 112 -1.28 8.77 4.75
C LEU A 112 -0.51 8.91 6.06
N LEU A 113 0.46 9.85 6.11
CA LEU A 113 1.27 10.09 7.32
C LEU A 113 0.48 10.75 8.46
N SER A 114 -0.64 11.42 8.17
CA SER A 114 -1.54 11.94 9.21
C SER A 114 -2.62 10.93 9.65
N SER A 115 -2.77 9.81 8.94
CA SER A 115 -3.80 8.81 9.27
C SER A 115 -3.30 7.84 10.34
N GLY A 116 -3.80 8.00 11.57
CA GLY A 116 -3.49 7.09 12.67
C GLY A 116 -3.89 5.65 12.38
N GLU A 117 -5.02 5.43 11.69
CA GLU A 117 -5.45 4.07 11.31
C GLU A 117 -4.48 3.43 10.31
N PHE A 118 -4.04 4.18 9.30
CA PHE A 118 -3.08 3.67 8.32
C PHE A 118 -1.75 3.30 9.00
N LEU A 119 -1.22 4.17 9.86
CA LEU A 119 0.00 3.88 10.63
C LEU A 119 -0.17 2.66 11.54
N GLN A 120 -1.34 2.50 12.16
CA GLN A 120 -1.67 1.33 12.97
C GLN A 120 -1.67 0.03 12.15
N VAL A 121 -2.20 0.07 10.91
CA VAL A 121 -2.12 -1.07 9.99
C VAL A 121 -0.66 -1.44 9.72
N LEU A 122 0.21 -0.48 9.40
CA LEU A 122 1.64 -0.74 9.17
C LEU A 122 2.29 -1.38 10.40
N HIS A 123 2.02 -0.82 11.58
CA HIS A 123 2.55 -1.31 12.85
C HIS A 123 2.13 -2.77 13.11
N GLN A 124 0.83 -3.07 12.98
CA GLN A 124 0.31 -4.42 13.18
C GLN A 124 0.95 -5.42 12.22
N LYS A 125 1.09 -5.06 10.93
CA LYS A 125 1.69 -5.94 9.92
C LYS A 125 3.18 -6.17 10.12
N LEU A 126 3.92 -5.18 10.62
CA LEU A 126 5.32 -5.40 11.02
C LEU A 126 5.45 -6.32 12.23
N SER A 127 4.49 -6.26 13.15
CA SER A 127 4.52 -7.04 14.39
C SER A 127 4.12 -8.50 14.17
N GLU A 128 2.95 -8.72 13.57
CA GLU A 128 2.27 -10.04 13.52
C GLU A 128 2.13 -10.57 12.09
N GLY A 129 2.47 -9.78 11.08
CA GLY A 129 2.30 -10.15 9.68
C GLY A 129 3.26 -11.26 9.22
N SER A 130 2.87 -11.95 8.15
CA SER A 130 3.76 -12.85 7.42
C SER A 130 4.94 -12.09 6.79
N ALA A 131 6.01 -12.80 6.40
CA ALA A 131 7.16 -12.20 5.71
C ALA A 131 6.74 -11.36 4.48
N GLU A 132 5.75 -11.85 3.73
CA GLU A 132 5.16 -11.16 2.58
C GLU A 132 4.49 -9.83 2.96
N GLU A 133 3.67 -9.84 4.01
CA GLU A 133 3.02 -8.62 4.54
C GLU A 133 4.05 -7.60 5.05
N LYS A 134 5.05 -8.07 5.80
CA LYS A 134 6.14 -7.22 6.30
C LYS A 134 6.92 -6.58 5.15
N GLY A 135 7.24 -7.33 4.09
CA GLY A 135 7.94 -6.81 2.91
C GLY A 135 7.13 -5.75 2.14
N MET A 136 5.81 -5.95 2.02
CA MET A 136 4.91 -4.92 1.45
C MET A 136 4.91 -3.65 2.30
N VAL A 137 4.81 -3.77 3.62
CA VAL A 137 4.86 -2.60 4.52
C VAL A 137 6.21 -1.89 4.47
N ALA A 138 7.32 -2.62 4.39
CA ALA A 138 8.62 -2.00 4.21
C ALA A 138 8.68 -1.16 2.92
N SER A 139 8.11 -1.66 1.82
CA SER A 139 8.00 -0.93 0.56
C SER A 139 7.12 0.33 0.67
N MET A 140 6.03 0.27 1.44
CA MET A 140 5.21 1.45 1.76
C MET A 140 5.98 2.46 2.59
N ILE A 141 6.69 2.03 3.64
CA ILE A 141 7.50 2.94 4.45
C ILE A 141 8.57 3.60 3.59
N TRP A 142 9.23 2.85 2.71
CA TRP A 142 10.19 3.40 1.75
C TRP A 142 9.57 4.52 0.91
N SER A 143 8.42 4.28 0.27
CA SER A 143 7.77 5.27 -0.60
C SER A 143 7.36 6.54 0.16
N LEU A 144 7.01 6.42 1.44
CA LEU A 144 6.65 7.54 2.32
C LEU A 144 7.85 8.38 2.74
N VAL A 145 9.01 7.76 2.94
CA VAL A 145 10.21 8.44 3.51
C VAL A 145 11.28 8.79 2.49
N ALA A 146 11.25 8.18 1.30
CA ALA A 146 12.20 8.45 0.22
C ALA A 146 12.15 9.93 -0.16
N ASN A 147 13.28 10.61 0.03
CA ASN A 147 13.44 12.06 -0.18
C ASN A 147 12.41 12.91 0.60
N ASN A 148 11.96 12.44 1.77
CA ASN A 148 10.96 13.13 2.58
C ASN A 148 11.35 13.17 4.07
N GLN A 149 11.96 14.26 4.51
CA GLN A 149 12.43 14.41 5.88
C GLN A 149 11.30 14.41 6.91
N LYS A 150 10.16 15.03 6.58
CA LYS A 150 8.98 15.03 7.45
C LYS A 150 8.41 13.62 7.61
N GLY A 151 8.39 12.85 6.53
CA GLY A 151 7.97 11.45 6.52
C GLY A 151 8.86 10.58 7.42
N LYS A 152 10.18 10.73 7.31
CA LYS A 152 11.12 10.03 8.21
C LYS A 152 10.84 10.34 9.68
N LEU A 153 10.62 11.60 10.02
CA LEU A 153 10.33 12.02 11.39
C LEU A 153 9.03 11.37 11.89
N ILE A 154 7.95 11.44 11.12
CA ILE A 154 6.66 10.85 11.51
C ILE A 154 6.78 9.34 11.69
N VAL A 155 7.45 8.63 10.77
CA VAL A 155 7.69 7.19 10.88
C VAL A 155 8.43 6.84 12.17
N LYS A 156 9.49 7.59 12.53
CA LYS A 156 10.20 7.42 13.80
C LYS A 156 9.31 7.72 15.02
N CYS A 157 8.58 8.83 15.00
CA CYS A 157 7.67 9.20 16.10
C CYS A 157 6.54 8.19 16.30
N SER A 158 6.15 7.47 15.26
CA SER A 158 5.15 6.38 15.33
C SER A 158 5.73 5.02 15.75
N GLY A 159 7.05 4.93 16.01
CA GLY A 159 7.73 3.69 16.42
C GLY A 159 7.86 2.64 15.31
N LEU A 160 7.51 2.98 14.07
CA LEU A 160 7.55 2.05 12.93
C LEU A 160 8.97 1.64 12.56
N ASP A 161 9.97 2.48 12.83
CA ASP A 161 11.39 2.17 12.65
C ASP A 161 11.84 1.05 13.59
N THR A 162 11.43 1.10 14.85
CA THR A 162 11.72 0.07 15.85
C THR A 162 11.01 -1.23 15.48
N LYS A 163 9.74 -1.16 15.06
CA LYS A 163 9.00 -2.35 14.59
C LYS A 163 9.57 -2.95 13.31
N LEU A 164 10.09 -2.12 12.42
CA LEU A 164 10.78 -2.59 11.23
C LEU A 164 12.09 -3.32 11.59
N GLN A 165 12.84 -2.81 12.58
CA GLN A 165 14.04 -3.47 13.09
C GLN A 165 13.72 -4.82 13.76
N GLU A 166 12.67 -4.87 14.60
CA GLU A 166 12.18 -6.12 15.20
C GLU A 166 11.79 -7.14 14.12
N ALA A 167 11.07 -6.69 13.07
CA ALA A 167 10.68 -7.54 11.95
C ALA A 167 11.88 -8.13 11.19
N VAL A 168 12.94 -7.35 10.95
CA VAL A 168 14.18 -7.83 10.34
C VAL A 168 14.84 -8.90 11.20
N ASN A 169 14.93 -8.68 12.52
CA ASN A 169 15.55 -9.64 13.44
C ASN A 169 14.79 -10.97 13.43
N GLN A 170 13.45 -10.92 13.50
CA GLN A 170 12.59 -12.11 13.44
C GLN A 170 12.78 -12.89 12.14
N LEU A 171 12.79 -12.20 10.99
CA LEU A 171 12.94 -12.84 9.68
C LEU A 171 14.35 -13.41 9.44
N THR A 172 15.37 -12.75 9.99
CA THR A 172 16.75 -13.23 9.90
C THR A 172 16.90 -14.58 10.62
N LEU A 173 16.26 -14.73 11.79
CA LEU A 173 16.27 -15.98 12.55
C LEU A 173 15.54 -17.13 11.83
N THR A 174 14.45 -16.84 11.11
CA THR A 174 13.64 -17.85 10.41
C THR A 174 14.15 -18.18 9.00
N SER A 175 14.93 -17.29 8.36
CA SER A 175 15.39 -17.47 6.97
C SER A 175 16.33 -18.66 6.72
N LYS A 176 16.90 -19.26 7.78
CA LYS A 176 17.81 -20.42 7.69
C LYS A 176 17.17 -21.67 7.06
N SER A 177 15.86 -21.70 6.83
CA SER A 177 15.11 -22.85 6.29
C SER A 177 14.56 -22.67 4.86
N SER A 178 14.57 -21.47 4.26
CA SER A 178 14.07 -21.22 2.89
C SER A 178 14.61 -19.90 2.28
N PRO A 179 15.73 -19.93 1.53
CA PRO A 179 16.56 -18.74 1.28
C PRO A 179 15.98 -17.72 0.26
N SER A 180 15.38 -18.13 -0.86
CA SER A 180 15.26 -17.24 -2.03
C SER A 180 14.28 -16.05 -1.91
N GLN A 181 13.06 -16.25 -1.40
CA GLN A 181 12.06 -15.15 -1.30
C GLN A 181 12.18 -14.33 -0.01
N SER A 182 12.81 -14.90 1.02
CA SER A 182 12.99 -14.25 2.32
C SER A 182 14.12 -13.22 2.25
N GLU A 183 15.15 -13.48 1.45
CA GLU A 183 16.31 -12.60 1.26
C GLU A 183 15.95 -11.26 0.62
N GLU A 184 15.16 -11.24 -0.46
CA GLU A 184 14.76 -9.98 -1.12
C GLU A 184 14.01 -9.06 -0.16
N LYS A 185 13.07 -9.62 0.62
CA LYS A 185 12.28 -8.87 1.61
C LYS A 185 13.16 -8.31 2.71
N LEU A 186 14.12 -9.09 3.20
CA LEU A 186 15.11 -8.65 4.18
C LEU A 186 15.99 -7.52 3.63
N GLN A 187 16.41 -7.59 2.37
CA GLN A 187 17.19 -6.54 1.71
C GLN A 187 16.42 -5.22 1.66
N ILE A 188 15.13 -5.26 1.25
CA ILE A 188 14.28 -4.08 1.24
C ILE A 188 14.19 -3.46 2.63
N MET A 189 13.88 -4.26 3.66
CA MET A 189 13.74 -3.75 5.03
C MET A 189 15.03 -3.10 5.56
N ASN A 190 16.17 -3.76 5.35
CA ASN A 190 17.47 -3.22 5.75
C ASN A 190 17.80 -1.91 5.02
N TYR A 191 17.45 -1.83 3.74
CA TYR A 191 17.62 -0.60 2.97
C TYR A 191 16.75 0.55 3.52
N VAL A 192 15.49 0.27 3.88
CA VAL A 192 14.61 1.27 4.50
C VAL A 192 15.17 1.76 5.84
N LEU A 193 15.63 0.85 6.71
CA LEU A 193 16.27 1.21 7.98
C LEU A 193 17.49 2.11 7.77
N ARG A 194 18.31 1.82 6.76
CA ARG A 194 19.44 2.69 6.41
C ARG A 194 18.99 4.10 6.03
N ILE A 195 17.93 4.24 5.23
CA ILE A 195 17.39 5.55 4.84
C ILE A 195 16.87 6.33 6.05
N LEU A 196 16.17 5.66 6.97
CA LEU A 196 15.64 6.25 8.21
C LEU A 196 16.78 6.75 9.12
N ASN A 197 17.92 6.06 9.14
CA ASN A 197 19.05 6.38 10.00
C ASN A 197 20.05 7.38 9.39
N THR A 198 19.90 7.72 8.11
CA THR A 198 20.88 8.57 7.39
C THR A 198 20.98 9.99 7.97
N ASP A 199 19.92 10.52 8.58
CA ASP A 199 19.91 11.91 9.09
C ASP A 199 20.61 12.08 10.45
N GLU A 200 20.83 11.00 11.21
CA GLU A 200 21.53 11.08 12.50
C GLU A 200 23.02 11.37 12.32
N LYS A 201 23.59 11.01 11.17
CA LYS A 201 25.00 11.30 10.84
C LYS A 201 25.23 12.76 10.47
N ASN A 202 24.21 13.46 9.98
CA ASN A 202 24.31 14.86 9.56
C ASN A 202 24.11 15.86 10.71
N LYS A 203 23.63 15.42 11.88
CA LYS A 203 23.48 16.26 13.10
C LYS A 203 24.70 16.23 14.03
N LYS A 204 25.71 15.40 13.75
CA LYS A 204 26.95 15.27 14.54
C LYS A 204 28.15 16.00 13.92
N LYS A 205 27.91 16.99 13.06
CA LYS A 205 28.94 17.86 12.48
C LYS A 205 28.61 19.31 12.73
#